data_AF-A0A438G969-F1
#
_entry.id   AF-A0A438G969-F1
#
_cell.length_a   1.000
_cell.length_b   1.000
_cell.length_c   1.000
_cell.angle_alpha   90.00
_cell.angle_beta   90.00
_cell.angle_gamma   90.00
#
_symmetry.space_group_name_H-M   'P 1'
#
loop_
_entity.id
_entity.type
_entity.pdbx_description
1 polymer ?
#
loop_
_entity_poly.entity_id
_entity_poly.type
_entity_poly.pdbx_seq_one_letter_code
_entity_poly.pdbx_strand_id
1 'polypeptide(L)'
;MAMKYTMDKSIKECVPKTERAKGFLEYVKANYTKTDKAEMATNLKLLITIVYDGVSRVRDHIIKLKHYFNKANEMKVELSEKLLKWMIPESLPTSFDVVKLTYNALKEEWTLEELMSIVVQHEVSLKKMRLTPLLLLLTMGAM
;
A
#
# COMPACT_ATOMS: atom_id res chain seq x y z
N MET A 1 -41.98 -3.12 12.06
CA MET A 1 -40.68 -3.44 12.69
C MET A 1 -40.53 -2.66 13.98
N ALA A 2 -40.14 -3.32 15.08
CA ALA A 2 -39.96 -2.69 16.39
C ALA A 2 -38.99 -1.49 16.36
N MET A 3 -37.90 -1.59 15.60
CA MET A 3 -36.88 -0.52 15.46
C MET A 3 -37.47 0.85 15.02
N LYS A 4 -38.52 0.88 14.20
CA LYS A 4 -39.14 2.14 13.72
C LYS A 4 -39.89 2.92 14.81
N TYR A 5 -40.19 2.28 15.94
CA TYR A 5 -40.86 2.92 17.07
C TYR A 5 -39.88 3.60 18.01
N THR A 6 -38.63 3.14 18.06
CA THR A 6 -37.57 3.69 18.91
C THR A 6 -36.67 4.69 18.18
N MET A 7 -36.82 4.81 16.85
CA MET A 7 -36.09 5.79 16.04
C MET A 7 -36.60 7.20 16.28
N ASP A 8 -35.65 8.15 16.35
CA ASP A 8 -35.97 9.57 16.34
C ASP A 8 -36.80 9.96 15.11
N LYS A 9 -37.72 10.91 15.28
CA LYS A 9 -38.65 11.34 14.22
C LYS A 9 -37.91 11.89 13.01
N SER A 10 -36.85 12.68 13.21
CA SER A 10 -36.07 13.26 12.12
C SER A 10 -35.38 12.19 11.27
N ILE A 11 -34.85 11.15 11.91
CA ILE A 11 -34.22 10.01 11.22
C ILE A 11 -35.30 9.22 10.47
N LYS A 12 -36.44 8.95 11.13
CA LYS A 12 -37.54 8.15 10.56
C LYS A 12 -38.11 8.74 9.26
N GLU A 13 -38.14 10.06 9.13
CA GLU A 13 -38.59 10.78 7.93
C GLU A 13 -37.57 10.67 6.78
N CYS A 14 -36.29 10.45 7.08
CA CYS A 14 -35.22 10.30 6.09
C CYS A 14 -34.99 8.86 5.60
N VAL A 15 -35.64 7.85 6.18
CA VAL A 15 -35.43 6.44 5.84
C VAL A 15 -36.58 5.89 4.96
N PRO A 16 -36.31 5.07 3.92
CA PRO A 16 -37.36 4.49 3.09
C PRO A 16 -38.37 3.65 3.88
N LYS A 17 -39.62 3.68 3.40
CA LYS A 17 -40.72 2.88 3.93
C LYS A 17 -40.53 1.40 3.52
N THR A 18 -39.77 0.67 4.32
CA THR A 18 -39.67 -0.80 4.23
C THR A 18 -40.31 -1.49 5.42
N GLU A 19 -40.95 -2.64 5.21
CA GLU A 19 -41.54 -3.46 6.28
C GLU A 19 -40.61 -4.58 6.77
N ARG A 20 -39.56 -4.89 5.99
CA ARG A 20 -38.60 -5.97 6.28
C ARG A 20 -37.31 -5.42 6.89
N ALA A 21 -36.86 -6.06 7.97
CA ALA A 21 -35.61 -5.71 8.65
C ALA A 21 -34.40 -5.79 7.72
N LYS A 22 -34.37 -6.82 6.86
CA LYS A 22 -33.31 -6.98 5.85
C LYS A 22 -33.16 -5.77 4.93
N GLY A 23 -34.27 -5.28 4.36
CA GLY A 23 -34.23 -4.13 3.46
C GLY A 23 -33.83 -2.82 4.16
N PHE A 24 -34.19 -2.67 5.44
CA PHE A 24 -33.72 -1.53 6.25
C PHE A 24 -32.21 -1.59 6.48
N LEU A 25 -31.68 -2.76 6.85
CA LEU A 25 -30.25 -2.95 7.06
C LEU A 25 -29.43 -2.75 5.78
N GLU A 26 -29.94 -3.20 4.63
CA GLU A 26 -29.33 -2.94 3.32
C GLU A 26 -29.29 -1.43 3.01
N TYR A 27 -30.38 -0.69 3.28
CA TYR A 27 -30.41 0.76 3.13
C TYR A 27 -29.40 1.46 4.06
N VAL A 28 -29.36 1.08 5.35
CA VAL A 28 -28.42 1.63 6.32
C VAL A 28 -26.98 1.36 5.88
N LYS A 29 -26.68 0.12 5.47
CA LYS A 29 -25.35 -0.25 4.97
C LYS A 29 -24.96 0.58 3.75
N ALA A 30 -25.88 0.83 2.82
CA ALA A 30 -25.61 1.58 1.59
C ALA A 30 -25.45 3.10 1.82
N ASN A 31 -26.23 3.69 2.74
CA ASN A 31 -26.32 5.14 2.91
C ASN A 31 -25.54 5.67 4.12
N TYR A 32 -25.21 4.80 5.06
CA TYR A 32 -24.52 5.14 6.31
C TYR A 32 -23.26 4.30 6.50
N THR A 33 -22.58 3.90 5.40
CA THR A 33 -21.19 3.45 5.50
C THR A 33 -20.34 4.66 5.85
N LYS A 34 -19.96 4.80 7.12
CA LYS A 34 -19.02 5.83 7.54
C LYS A 34 -17.63 5.42 7.03
N THR A 35 -17.21 5.95 5.89
CA THR A 35 -15.79 5.99 5.57
C THR A 35 -15.16 6.96 6.55
N ASP A 36 -14.30 6.48 7.44
CA ASP A 36 -13.55 7.33 8.34
C ASP A 36 -12.57 8.17 7.50
N LYS A 37 -12.97 9.41 7.21
CA LYS A 37 -12.18 10.32 6.36
C LYS A 37 -10.80 10.58 6.95
N ALA A 38 -10.65 10.57 8.28
CA ALA A 38 -9.37 10.76 8.94
C ALA A 38 -8.48 9.53 8.77
N GLU A 39 -9.05 8.33 8.88
CA GLU A 39 -8.34 7.07 8.63
C GLU A 39 -7.92 6.96 7.15
N MET A 40 -8.81 7.28 6.22
CA MET A 40 -8.51 7.32 4.77
C MET A 40 -7.39 8.31 4.46
N ALA A 41 -7.45 9.53 4.99
CA ALA A 41 -6.39 10.53 4.82
C ALA A 41 -5.06 10.05 5.42
N THR A 42 -5.11 9.35 6.55
CA THR A 42 -3.92 8.76 7.19
C THR A 42 -3.30 7.67 6.31
N ASN A 43 -4.10 6.75 5.79
CA ASN A 43 -3.63 5.69 4.88
C ASN A 43 -3.02 6.27 3.60
N LEU A 44 -3.65 7.28 3.00
CA LEU A 44 -3.12 7.96 1.81
C LEU A 44 -1.81 8.70 2.12
N LYS A 45 -1.74 9.39 3.25
CA LYS A 45 -0.52 10.06 3.70
C LYS A 45 0.61 9.04 3.89
N LEU A 46 0.35 7.93 4.58
CA LEU A 46 1.35 6.88 4.79
C LEU A 46 1.78 6.24 3.47
N LEU A 47 0.83 6.00 2.56
CA LEU A 47 1.11 5.48 1.22
C LEU A 47 2.09 6.38 0.46
N ILE A 48 1.88 7.71 0.42
CA ILE A 48 2.75 8.63 -0.34
C ILE A 48 4.05 9.03 0.36
N THR A 49 4.13 8.89 1.69
CA THR A 49 5.31 9.32 2.47
C THR A 49 6.23 8.18 2.88
N ILE A 50 5.79 6.93 2.77
CA ILE A 50 6.61 5.80 3.16
C ILE A 50 7.80 5.65 2.21
N VAL A 51 9.00 5.66 2.80
CA VAL A 51 10.27 5.44 2.12
C VAL A 51 10.99 4.28 2.79
N TYR A 52 11.72 3.51 1.99
CA TYR A 52 12.49 2.38 2.50
C TYR A 52 13.65 2.87 3.36
N ASP A 53 13.82 2.26 4.54
CA ASP A 53 14.81 2.66 5.54
C ASP A 53 16.25 2.26 5.19
N GLY A 54 16.44 1.44 4.16
CA GLY A 54 17.75 0.93 3.75
C GLY A 54 18.34 -0.16 4.65
N VAL A 55 17.61 -0.58 5.69
CA VAL A 55 18.08 -1.53 6.73
C VAL A 55 17.22 -2.79 6.80
N SER A 56 15.89 -2.62 6.81
CA SER A 56 14.92 -3.73 6.79
C SER A 56 15.00 -4.52 5.47
N ARG A 57 14.25 -5.61 5.30
CA ARG A 57 14.23 -6.29 4.00
C ARG A 57 13.35 -5.49 3.04
N VAL A 58 13.82 -5.29 1.81
CA VAL A 58 13.04 -4.54 0.80
C VAL A 58 11.66 -5.16 0.53
N ARG A 59 11.54 -6.49 0.69
CA ARG A 59 10.24 -7.19 0.61
C ARG A 59 9.25 -6.74 1.67
N ASP A 60 9.71 -6.51 2.90
CA ASP A 60 8.85 -6.10 4.02
C ASP A 60 8.34 -4.67 3.80
N HIS A 61 9.19 -3.81 3.24
CA HIS A 61 8.81 -2.47 2.79
C HIS A 61 7.72 -2.50 1.71
N ILE A 62 7.87 -3.33 0.67
CA ILE A 62 6.84 -3.48 -0.38
C ILE A 62 5.52 -4.01 0.19
N ILE A 63 5.56 -4.96 1.13
CA ILE A 63 4.36 -5.46 1.83
C ILE A 63 3.67 -4.32 2.58
N LYS A 64 4.43 -3.47 3.27
CA LYS A 64 3.89 -2.31 3.99
C LYS A 64 3.28 -1.26 3.05
N LEU A 65 3.91 -1.00 1.91
CA LEU A 65 3.37 -0.13 0.86
C LEU A 65 2.04 -0.68 0.31
N LYS A 66 2.00 -1.97 -0.03
CA LYS A 66 0.79 -2.67 -0.49
C LYS A 66 -0.33 -2.67 0.56
N HIS A 67 0.01 -2.74 1.84
CA HIS A 67 -0.96 -2.68 2.92
C HIS A 67 -1.73 -1.34 2.91
N TYR A 68 -1.03 -0.20 2.85
CA TYR A 68 -1.70 1.10 2.80
C TYR A 68 -2.46 1.33 1.49
N PHE A 69 -1.93 0.86 0.37
CA PHE A 69 -2.61 0.86 -0.93
C PHE A 69 -3.95 0.11 -0.86
N ASN A 70 -3.94 -1.11 -0.33
CA ASN A 70 -5.14 -1.93 -0.19
C ASN A 70 -6.14 -1.30 0.79
N LYS A 71 -5.66 -0.74 1.91
CA LYS A 71 -6.51 -0.03 2.88
C LYS A 71 -7.22 1.18 2.27
N ALA A 72 -6.53 1.96 1.44
CA ALA A 72 -7.16 3.05 0.70
C ALA A 72 -8.25 2.53 -0.27
N ASN A 73 -8.00 1.42 -0.95
CA ASN A 73 -8.97 0.82 -1.87
C ASN A 73 -10.17 0.16 -1.17
N GLU A 74 -9.98 -0.46 0.00
CA GLU A 74 -11.07 -0.91 0.88
C GLU A 74 -12.02 0.25 1.26
N MET A 75 -11.47 1.47 1.32
CA MET A 75 -12.21 2.72 1.60
C MET A 75 -12.76 3.41 0.33
N LYS A 76 -12.77 2.71 -0.82
CA LYS A 76 -13.31 3.18 -2.11
C LYS A 76 -12.54 4.34 -2.76
N VAL A 77 -11.22 4.41 -2.57
CA VAL A 77 -10.37 5.39 -3.30
C VAL A 77 -10.11 4.97 -4.76
N GLU A 78 -10.23 3.67 -5.07
CA GLU A 78 -10.12 3.13 -6.45
C GLU A 78 -8.76 3.41 -7.14
N LEU A 79 -7.66 3.29 -6.39
CA LEU A 79 -6.30 3.38 -6.89
C LEU A 79 -5.98 2.23 -7.85
N SER A 80 -5.38 2.57 -8.99
CA SER A 80 -4.96 1.59 -10.00
C SER A 80 -3.67 0.86 -9.61
N GLU A 81 -3.52 -0.39 -10.04
CA GLU A 81 -2.27 -1.14 -9.87
C GLU A 81 -1.07 -0.42 -10.53
N LYS A 82 -1.31 0.32 -11.61
CA LYS A 82 -0.30 1.16 -12.26
C LYS A 82 0.34 2.16 -11.30
N LEU A 83 -0.45 2.76 -10.40
CA LEU A 83 0.08 3.64 -9.36
C LEU A 83 1.00 2.86 -8.41
N LEU A 84 0.58 1.69 -7.93
CA LEU A 84 1.40 0.87 -7.04
C LEU A 84 2.75 0.52 -7.67
N LYS A 85 2.76 0.14 -8.95
CA LYS A 85 3.99 -0.16 -9.70
C LYS A 85 4.92 1.04 -9.83
N TRP A 86 4.36 2.25 -9.97
CA TRP A 86 5.14 3.49 -9.95
C TRP A 86 5.69 3.82 -8.55
N MET A 87 4.91 3.59 -7.50
CA MET A 87 5.30 3.92 -6.13
C MET A 87 6.42 3.03 -5.57
N ILE A 88 6.49 1.76 -5.96
CA ILE A 88 7.53 0.84 -5.48
C ILE A 88 8.93 1.41 -5.73
N PRO A 89 9.39 1.67 -6.98
CA PRO A 89 10.71 2.21 -7.23
C PRO A 89 10.89 3.63 -6.68
N GLU A 90 9.83 4.46 -6.64
CA GLU A 90 9.91 5.82 -6.12
C GLU A 90 10.17 5.87 -4.60
N SER A 91 9.71 4.86 -3.87
CA SER A 91 9.91 4.74 -2.43
C SER A 91 11.29 4.20 -2.01
N LEU A 92 12.14 3.83 -2.98
CA LEU A 92 13.47 3.28 -2.72
C LEU A 92 14.54 4.38 -2.68
N PRO A 93 15.60 4.24 -1.86
CA PRO A 93 16.70 5.19 -1.78
C PRO A 93 17.59 5.12 -3.03
N THR A 94 18.48 6.09 -3.18
CA THR A 94 19.40 6.24 -4.32
C THR A 94 20.27 5.02 -4.61
N SER A 95 20.51 4.15 -3.62
CA SER A 95 21.18 2.87 -3.86
C SER A 95 20.42 1.96 -4.83
N PHE A 96 19.16 2.24 -5.16
CA PHE A 96 18.33 1.53 -6.13
C PHE A 96 18.09 2.34 -7.42
N ASP A 97 18.79 3.45 -7.66
CA ASP A 97 18.56 4.31 -8.83
C ASP A 97 18.64 3.56 -10.16
N VAL A 98 19.49 2.53 -10.26
CA VAL A 98 19.57 1.67 -11.45
C VAL A 98 18.23 1.00 -11.75
N VAL A 99 17.51 0.51 -10.73
CA VAL A 99 16.18 -0.10 -10.90
C VAL A 99 15.17 0.94 -11.35
N LYS A 100 15.18 2.13 -10.73
CA LYS A 100 14.29 3.25 -11.08
C LYS A 100 14.49 3.73 -12.52
N LEU A 101 15.74 3.92 -12.92
CA LEU A 101 16.09 4.33 -14.29
C LEU A 101 15.69 3.26 -15.32
N THR A 102 15.93 1.98 -15.01
CA THR A 102 15.57 0.88 -15.90
C THR A 102 14.05 0.79 -16.07
N TYR A 103 13.29 0.89 -14.98
CA TYR A 103 11.82 0.91 -15.02
C TYR A 103 11.29 2.06 -15.89
N ASN A 104 11.87 3.26 -15.77
CA ASN A 104 11.44 4.43 -16.53
C ASN A 104 11.86 4.39 -18.02
N ALA A 105 12.97 3.72 -18.34
CA ALA A 105 13.50 3.66 -19.71
C ALA A 105 12.84 2.57 -20.56
N LEU A 106 12.36 1.49 -19.95
CA LEU A 106 11.72 0.40 -20.66
C LEU A 106 10.31 0.80 -21.12
N LYS A 107 10.01 0.50 -22.39
CA LYS A 107 8.67 0.67 -22.96
C LYS A 107 7.71 -0.44 -22.53
N GLU A 108 8.25 -1.60 -22.18
CA GLU A 108 7.49 -2.74 -21.67
C GLU A 108 7.11 -2.51 -20.22
N GLU A 109 5.84 -2.75 -19.90
CA GLU A 109 5.32 -2.55 -18.55
C GLU A 109 5.58 -3.79 -17.71
N TRP A 110 6.42 -3.66 -16.68
CA TRP A 110 6.64 -4.75 -15.73
C TRP A 110 5.34 -5.11 -15.01
N THR A 111 5.14 -6.41 -14.78
CA THR A 111 4.17 -6.90 -13.81
C THR A 111 4.63 -6.58 -12.38
N LEU A 112 3.69 -6.60 -11.44
CA LEU A 112 4.03 -6.40 -10.02
C LEU A 112 4.99 -7.49 -9.51
N GLU A 113 4.86 -8.72 -10.00
CA GLU A 113 5.71 -9.85 -9.62
C GLU A 113 7.16 -9.66 -10.13
N GLU A 114 7.33 -9.28 -11.39
CA GLU A 114 8.65 -8.99 -11.97
C GLU A 114 9.32 -7.83 -11.23
N LEU A 115 8.60 -6.74 -10.98
CA LEU A 115 9.12 -5.59 -10.25
C LEU A 115 9.58 -5.98 -8.83
N MET A 116 8.78 -6.78 -8.12
CA MET A 116 9.18 -7.29 -6.79
C MET A 116 10.42 -8.18 -6.88
N SER A 117 10.50 -9.06 -7.87
CA SER A 117 11.65 -9.95 -8.08
C SER A 117 12.94 -9.16 -8.33
N ILE A 118 12.90 -8.19 -9.25
CA ILE A 118 14.03 -7.33 -9.61
C ILE A 118 14.53 -6.55 -8.40
N VAL A 119 13.63 -5.93 -7.64
CA VAL A 119 13.99 -5.14 -6.46
C VAL A 119 14.65 -6.02 -5.38
N VAL A 120 14.11 -7.22 -5.12
CA VAL A 120 14.69 -8.17 -4.15
C VAL A 120 16.06 -8.68 -4.62
N GLN A 121 16.20 -9.02 -5.89
CA GLN A 121 17.47 -9.45 -6.46
C GLN A 121 18.53 -8.34 -6.36
N HIS A 122 18.13 -7.09 -6.62
CA HIS A 122 19.02 -5.93 -6.50
C HIS A 122 19.49 -5.71 -5.06
N GLU A 123 18.62 -5.86 -4.06
CA GLU A 123 18.99 -5.80 -2.64
C GLU A 123 20.08 -6.84 -2.29
N VAL A 124 19.94 -8.08 -2.79
CA VAL A 124 20.93 -9.15 -2.58
C VAL A 124 22.28 -8.78 -3.20
N SER A 125 22.27 -8.23 -4.41
CA SER A 125 23.49 -7.77 -5.09
C SER A 125 24.19 -6.64 -4.33
N LEU A 126 23.45 -5.65 -3.81
CA LEU A 126 23.99 -4.58 -2.99
C LEU A 126 24.65 -5.11 -1.71
N LYS A 127 24.02 -6.08 -1.04
CA LYS A 127 24.59 -6.72 0.17
C LYS A 127 25.90 -7.45 -0.16
N LYS A 128 25.96 -8.19 -1.27
CA LYS A 128 27.20 -8.85 -1.71
C LYS A 128 28.32 -7.85 -1.99
N MET A 129 28.02 -6.77 -2.71
CA MET A 129 29.01 -5.74 -3.07
C MET A 129 29.57 -5.00 -1.85
N ARG A 130 28.79 -4.85 -0.76
CA ARG A 130 29.27 -4.28 0.51
C ARG A 130 30.16 -5.25 1.30
N LEU A 131 29.88 -6.54 1.23
CA LEU A 131 30.63 -7.57 1.98
C LEU A 131 31.97 -7.92 1.31
N THR A 132 32.07 -7.86 -0.02
CA THR A 132 33.27 -8.27 -0.75
C THR A 132 34.54 -7.47 -0.38
N PRO A 133 34.54 -6.13 -0.26
CA PRO A 133 35.73 -5.38 0.15
C PRO A 133 36.10 -5.58 1.61
N LEU A 134 35.11 -5.72 2.50
CA LEU A 134 35.33 -5.94 3.94
C LEU A 134 36.04 -7.27 4.20
N LEU A 135 35.64 -8.33 3.47
CA LEU A 135 36.26 -9.65 3.60
C LEU A 135 37.74 -9.61 3.17
N LEU A 136 38.05 -8.90 2.09
CA LEU A 136 39.43 -8.74 1.59
C LEU A 136 40.31 -8.03 2.62
N LEU A 137 39.82 -6.94 3.22
CA LEU A 137 40.56 -6.20 4.25
C LEU A 137 40.86 -7.06 5.50
N LEU A 138 39.91 -7.88 5.93
CA LEU A 138 40.11 -8.80 7.07
C LEU A 138 41.15 -9.88 6.76
N THR A 139 41.17 -10.40 5.53
CA THR A 139 42.17 -11.40 5.12
C THR A 139 43.57 -10.81 4.94
N MET A 140 43.68 -9.53 4.55
CA MET A 140 44.97 -8.86 4.39
C MET A 140 45.58 -8.42 5.74
N GLY A 141 44.76 -8.13 6.76
CA GLY A 141 45.24 -7.78 8.10
C GLY A 141 45.60 -8.98 8.98
N ALA A 142 45.36 -10.21 8.52
CA ALA A 142 45.68 -11.45 9.21
C ALA A 142 46.94 -12.17 8.64
N MET A 143 47.62 -11.55 7.66
CA MET A 143 48.90 -12.00 7.10
C MET A 143 50.07 -11.20 7.68
#